data_AF-A0A3C1UE51-F1
#
_entry.id   AF-A0A3C1UE51-F1
#
_cell.length_a   1.000
_cell.length_b   1.000
_cell.length_c   1.000
_cell.angle_alpha   90.00
_cell.angle_beta   90.00
_cell.angle_gamma   90.00
#
_symmetry.space_group_name_H-M   'P 1'
#
loop_
_entity.id
_entity.type
_entity.pdbx_description
1 polymer ?
#
loop_
_entity_poly.entity_id
_entity_poly.type
_entity_poly.pdbx_seq_one_letter_code
_entity_poly.pdbx_strand_id
1 'polypeptide(L)'
;MSKILSYNNKTTKTSSEDWIAVEPYSDDDIRQIKDPNGGLSRNPRTAIPSPFAQLDLVKNAFEHLQPTPQGMVGIASEQIMVSNALDVAQLFFEYENHRDQLHIVRWNKTAELERLKASPEHRLYGETLELFLQADRVYNFAQLQDWYILLLNNQVIGGTSPCSFTMAAPNVGVVESVNVEPNVKLFGQVRDLWQRDDEFIYHLFLLFNAYTSLRRSLGNVYQYMVNNLPLIQRNKPELYNRILAVIPNPTALQADREPMVRQMLDMQFSPFAGESAVSVLSAPLYRKKMVDVTTSAANSDFVIAPTRKQADGELLPLVLRNNFNGSVDHYTYINREWDSATQVFAGGVPVDERHLPDTSILYPFLTTDDFFTENIIRLGGTIDENHYFDGNIQRTANASTASYLLPLKPVFFKYFNASDLSSHVLGRNFIDIVETGAGSVTVTLRIPVKKRFIELSRTYIPIDDASWQFSEQMGMGRIISGVQLCTSIFPFVRTGRADAYKVQLFTYVMNGGGSLRFLSDGGSGEMPKVTEQPRTRLSYATTYYDVQGDFDYIEASVSNELG
;
A
#
# COMPACT_ATOMS: atom_id res chain seq x y z
N MET A 1 31.55 -38.03 40.01
CA MET A 1 31.89 -36.84 39.21
C MET A 1 31.90 -37.25 37.76
N SER A 2 31.01 -36.69 36.94
CA SER A 2 30.98 -36.86 35.49
C SER A 2 32.14 -36.08 34.87
N LYS A 3 32.95 -36.75 34.04
CA LYS A 3 33.99 -36.10 33.24
C LYS A 3 33.36 -35.58 31.95
N ILE A 4 33.74 -34.39 31.52
CA ILE A 4 33.30 -33.79 30.25
C ILE A 4 34.53 -33.40 29.44
N LEU A 5 34.47 -33.63 28.12
CA LEU A 5 35.51 -33.22 27.20
C LEU A 5 35.46 -31.69 27.06
N SER A 6 36.48 -30.98 27.56
CA SER A 6 36.55 -29.52 27.54
C SER A 6 37.53 -29.03 26.48
N TYR A 7 37.07 -28.13 25.61
CA TYR A 7 37.90 -27.37 24.64
C TYR A 7 38.18 -25.93 25.10
N ASN A 8 37.87 -25.61 26.37
CA ASN A 8 37.96 -24.24 26.88
C ASN A 8 39.37 -23.96 27.45
N ASN A 9 40.09 -22.99 26.86
CA ASN A 9 41.43 -22.56 27.27
C ASN A 9 41.52 -21.89 28.65
N LYS A 10 40.41 -21.83 29.43
CA LYS A 10 40.35 -21.09 30.69
C LYS A 10 39.56 -21.73 31.83
N THR A 11 39.44 -23.07 31.89
CA THR A 11 39.31 -23.67 33.22
C THR A 11 40.62 -23.40 33.97
N THR A 12 40.63 -22.44 34.89
CA THR A 12 41.77 -22.03 35.73
C THR A 12 42.35 -23.14 36.62
N LYS A 13 42.08 -24.42 36.34
CA LYS A 13 42.60 -25.55 37.11
C LYS A 13 43.33 -26.63 36.31
N THR A 14 43.28 -26.65 34.98
CA THR A 14 44.07 -27.62 34.18
C THR A 14 44.26 -27.13 32.75
N SER A 15 45.51 -26.84 32.39
CA SER A 15 45.96 -26.50 31.03
C SER A 15 46.11 -27.75 30.15
N SER A 16 45.11 -28.63 30.14
CA SER A 16 45.13 -29.91 29.41
C SER A 16 43.82 -30.17 28.68
N GLU A 17 43.91 -30.49 27.40
CA GLU A 17 42.80 -31.02 26.59
C GLU A 17 42.61 -32.52 26.91
N ASP A 18 41.81 -32.82 27.93
CA ASP A 18 41.46 -34.19 28.31
C ASP A 18 40.11 -34.24 29.05
N TRP A 19 39.63 -35.44 29.39
CA TRP A 19 38.44 -35.67 30.21
C TRP A 19 38.66 -35.23 31.65
N ILE A 20 38.36 -33.96 31.92
CA ILE A 20 38.49 -33.33 33.23
C ILE A 20 37.13 -33.19 33.93
N ALA A 21 37.15 -33.13 35.26
CA ALA A 21 35.99 -32.76 36.05
C ALA A 21 35.86 -31.24 36.01
N VAL A 22 34.77 -30.74 35.40
CA VAL A 22 34.49 -29.30 35.29
C VAL A 22 33.21 -29.00 36.06
N GLU A 23 33.19 -27.85 36.73
CA GLU A 23 31.94 -27.26 37.26
C GLU A 23 31.07 -26.74 36.10
N PRO A 24 29.75 -26.59 36.28
CA PRO A 24 28.89 -26.00 35.25
C PRO A 24 29.41 -24.63 34.80
N TYR A 25 29.34 -24.33 33.49
CA TYR A 25 29.74 -23.02 32.97
C TYR A 25 28.91 -21.90 33.61
N SER A 26 29.59 -20.85 34.05
CA SER A 26 28.95 -19.59 34.45
C SER A 26 28.57 -18.74 33.24
N ASP A 27 27.72 -17.72 33.43
CA ASP A 27 27.34 -16.79 32.35
C ASP A 27 28.56 -16.09 31.72
N ASP A 28 29.58 -15.80 32.52
CA ASP A 28 30.83 -15.20 32.05
C ASP A 28 31.69 -16.18 31.24
N ASP A 29 31.63 -17.48 31.55
CA ASP A 29 32.28 -18.52 30.77
C ASP A 29 31.61 -18.69 29.40
N ILE A 30 30.27 -18.68 29.38
CA ILE A 30 29.46 -18.80 28.16
C ILE A 30 29.71 -17.61 27.22
N ARG A 31 29.74 -16.38 27.75
CA ARG A 31 30.02 -15.15 26.98
C ARG A 31 31.41 -15.12 26.32
N GLN A 32 32.36 -15.91 26.83
CA GLN A 32 33.72 -15.97 26.30
C GLN A 32 33.91 -17.07 25.23
N ILE A 33 32.89 -17.88 24.96
CA ILE A 33 32.91 -18.88 23.89
C ILE A 33 32.91 -18.15 22.54
N LYS A 34 34.03 -18.24 21.82
CA LYS A 34 34.17 -17.61 20.50
C LYS A 34 33.42 -18.42 19.44
N ASP A 35 32.59 -17.74 18.65
CA ASP A 35 31.93 -18.34 17.49
C ASP A 35 32.94 -18.54 16.35
N PRO A 36 33.21 -19.78 15.90
CA PRO A 36 34.11 -20.04 14.78
C PRO A 36 33.63 -19.43 13.45
N ASN A 37 32.33 -19.12 13.31
CA ASN A 37 31.75 -18.50 12.12
C ASN A 37 31.57 -16.97 12.24
N GLY A 38 32.06 -16.34 13.31
CA GLY A 38 32.04 -14.89 13.48
C GLY A 38 30.64 -14.24 13.42
N GLY A 39 29.59 -14.95 13.85
CA GLY A 39 28.21 -14.42 13.86
C GLY A 39 27.49 -14.45 12.51
N LEU A 40 28.08 -15.05 11.47
CA LEU A 40 27.49 -15.16 10.13
C LEU A 40 26.41 -16.25 10.00
N SER A 41 26.16 -17.02 11.06
CA SER A 41 25.17 -18.11 11.01
C SER A 41 23.75 -17.56 10.82
N ARG A 42 23.07 -18.05 9.78
CA ARG A 42 21.65 -17.77 9.53
C ARG A 42 20.71 -18.83 10.10
N ASN A 43 21.22 -20.02 10.37
CA ASN A 43 20.44 -21.12 10.95
C ASN A 43 20.59 -21.11 12.48
N PRO A 44 19.47 -21.24 13.24
CA PRO A 44 19.53 -21.31 14.70
C PRO A 44 20.29 -22.55 15.17
N ARG A 45 21.05 -22.43 16.27
CA ARG A 45 21.79 -23.55 16.85
C ARG A 45 20.82 -24.50 17.55
N THR A 46 20.95 -25.80 17.27
CA THR A 46 20.08 -26.86 17.79
C THR A 46 20.65 -27.49 19.07
N ALA A 47 19.96 -27.32 20.20
CA ALA A 47 19.72 -28.34 21.25
C ALA A 47 19.13 -27.68 22.51
N ILE A 48 18.01 -26.95 22.40
CA ILE A 48 17.23 -26.55 23.58
C ILE A 48 16.17 -27.64 23.79
N PRO A 49 16.23 -28.43 24.88
CA PRO A 49 15.32 -29.56 25.12
C PRO A 49 13.96 -29.07 25.65
N SER A 50 13.33 -28.13 24.94
CA SER A 50 12.00 -27.61 25.24
C SER A 50 11.18 -27.48 23.95
N PRO A 51 9.88 -27.81 23.96
CA PRO A 51 8.98 -27.53 22.83
C PRO A 51 8.86 -26.02 22.57
N PHE A 52 9.28 -25.17 23.52
CA PHE A 52 9.29 -23.72 23.42
C PHE A 52 10.65 -23.13 23.04
N ALA A 53 11.57 -23.92 22.49
CA ALA A 53 12.91 -23.47 22.09
C ALA A 53 12.90 -22.18 21.23
N GLN A 54 11.88 -21.99 20.39
CA GLN A 54 11.74 -20.75 19.60
C GLN A 54 11.56 -19.49 20.47
N LEU A 55 10.84 -19.59 21.60
CA LEU A 55 10.67 -18.49 22.56
C LEU A 55 12.02 -18.05 23.11
N ASP A 56 12.88 -19.03 23.44
CA ASP A 56 14.21 -18.81 23.98
C ASP A 56 15.10 -18.05 22.99
N LEU A 57 15.14 -18.52 21.73
CA LEU A 57 15.95 -17.92 20.68
C LEU A 57 15.60 -16.45 20.47
N VAL A 58 14.31 -16.11 20.38
CA VAL A 58 13.87 -14.72 20.17
C VAL A 58 14.12 -13.87 21.41
N LYS A 59 13.86 -14.39 22.62
CA LYS A 59 14.15 -13.68 23.89
C LYS A 59 15.63 -13.33 24.00
N ASN A 60 16.52 -14.28 23.70
CA ASN A 60 17.96 -14.08 23.80
C ASN A 60 18.48 -13.18 22.67
N ALA A 61 17.89 -13.25 21.47
CA ALA A 61 18.20 -12.31 20.39
C ALA A 61 17.99 -10.85 20.82
N PHE A 62 16.88 -10.52 21.49
CA PHE A 62 16.66 -9.17 22.03
C PHE A 62 17.72 -8.75 23.07
N GLU A 63 18.29 -9.70 23.82
CA GLU A 63 19.33 -9.44 24.82
C GLU A 63 20.70 -9.18 24.21
N HIS A 64 21.03 -9.94 23.16
CA HIS A 64 22.37 -9.97 22.59
C HIS A 64 22.65 -8.80 21.65
N LEU A 65 21.65 -8.27 20.94
CA LEU A 65 21.86 -7.18 20.00
C LEU A 65 22.36 -5.90 20.70
N GLN A 66 23.51 -5.40 20.26
CA GLN A 66 24.18 -4.23 20.83
C GLN A 66 24.06 -3.01 19.91
N PRO A 67 23.90 -1.79 20.44
CA PRO A 67 23.86 -0.58 19.64
C PRO A 67 25.25 -0.19 19.11
N THR A 68 25.31 0.22 17.85
CA THR A 68 26.45 0.91 17.24
C THR A 68 25.98 2.22 16.62
N PRO A 69 26.89 3.12 16.20
CA PRO A 69 26.49 4.28 15.43
C PRO A 69 25.77 3.92 14.11
N GLN A 70 25.86 2.71 13.56
CA GLN A 70 25.23 2.38 12.28
C GLN A 70 23.88 1.66 12.43
N GLY A 71 23.61 1.07 13.60
CA GLY A 71 22.43 0.25 13.86
C GLY A 71 22.69 -0.76 14.98
N MET A 72 21.77 -1.70 15.18
CA MET A 72 21.95 -2.80 16.12
C MET A 72 22.75 -3.92 15.46
N VAL A 73 23.79 -4.39 16.14
CA VAL A 73 24.68 -5.46 15.64
C VAL A 73 24.62 -6.69 16.54
N GLY A 74 24.80 -7.85 15.93
CA GLY A 74 24.83 -9.15 16.58
C GLY A 74 24.93 -10.25 15.54
N ILE A 75 24.49 -11.47 15.90
CA ILE A 75 24.46 -12.59 14.96
C ILE A 75 23.35 -12.34 13.93
N ALA A 76 23.61 -12.65 12.66
CA ALA A 76 22.66 -12.38 11.57
C ALA A 76 21.28 -13.02 11.82
N SER A 77 21.24 -14.25 12.36
CA SER A 77 19.97 -14.91 12.73
C SER A 77 19.20 -14.17 13.83
N GLU A 78 19.89 -13.57 14.80
CA GLU A 78 19.27 -12.82 15.90
C GLU A 78 18.68 -11.49 15.39
N GLN A 79 19.39 -10.81 14.48
CA GLN A 79 18.86 -9.60 13.81
C GLN A 79 17.59 -9.92 13.03
N ILE A 80 17.56 -11.04 12.29
CA ILE A 80 16.37 -11.50 11.57
C ILE A 80 15.23 -11.82 12.56
N MET A 81 15.51 -12.54 13.65
CA MET A 81 14.49 -12.87 14.66
C MET A 81 13.87 -11.64 15.30
N VAL A 82 14.68 -10.66 15.69
CA VAL A 82 14.20 -9.40 16.28
C VAL A 82 13.42 -8.59 15.26
N SER A 83 13.93 -8.46 14.03
CA SER A 83 13.22 -7.78 12.95
C SER A 83 11.85 -8.42 12.68
N ASN A 84 11.80 -9.74 12.55
CA ASN A 84 10.55 -10.44 12.29
C ASN A 84 9.59 -10.36 13.48
N ALA A 85 10.08 -10.40 14.72
CA ALA A 85 9.25 -10.17 15.90
C ALA A 85 8.62 -8.76 15.89
N LEU A 86 9.40 -7.74 15.51
CA LEU A 86 8.90 -6.37 15.37
C LEU A 86 7.93 -6.22 14.20
N ASP A 87 8.12 -6.92 13.08
CA ASP A 87 7.14 -6.97 11.98
C ASP A 87 5.79 -7.51 12.47
N VAL A 88 5.80 -8.59 13.28
CA VAL A 88 4.56 -9.12 13.88
C VAL A 88 3.92 -8.12 14.85
N ALA A 89 4.70 -7.43 15.68
CA ALA A 89 4.17 -6.36 16.54
C ALA A 89 3.54 -5.23 15.72
N GLN A 90 4.15 -4.89 14.59
CA GLN A 90 3.65 -3.87 13.68
C GLN A 90 2.38 -4.30 12.95
N LEU A 91 2.24 -5.59 12.60
CA LEU A 91 0.97 -6.11 12.07
C LEU A 91 -0.18 -6.01 13.07
N PHE A 92 0.05 -6.25 14.37
CA PHE A 92 -0.97 -5.99 15.39
C PHE A 92 -1.32 -4.49 15.46
N PHE A 93 -0.33 -3.63 15.34
CA PHE A 93 -0.53 -2.18 15.36
C PHE A 93 -1.28 -1.67 14.13
N GLU A 94 -0.99 -2.22 12.95
CA GLU A 94 -1.60 -1.92 11.65
C GLU A 94 -2.79 -2.85 11.35
N TYR A 95 -3.36 -3.53 12.34
CA TYR A 95 -4.32 -4.62 12.12
C TYR A 95 -5.53 -4.20 11.28
N GLU A 96 -6.04 -2.97 11.47
CA GLU A 96 -7.15 -2.45 10.66
C GLU A 96 -6.81 -2.41 9.17
N ASN A 97 -5.54 -2.21 8.83
CA ASN A 97 -5.11 -2.17 7.43
C ASN A 97 -5.03 -3.56 6.78
N HIS A 98 -5.07 -4.64 7.56
CA HIS A 98 -4.94 -5.99 7.02
C HIS A 98 -6.05 -6.91 7.49
N ARG A 99 -7.12 -6.35 8.06
CA ARG A 99 -8.20 -7.10 8.73
C ARG A 99 -8.88 -8.14 7.84
N ASP A 100 -8.94 -7.89 6.54
CA ASP A 100 -9.56 -8.81 5.58
C ASP A 100 -8.72 -10.07 5.32
N GLN A 101 -7.41 -10.01 5.56
CA GLN A 101 -6.47 -11.11 5.34
C GLN A 101 -5.93 -11.70 6.65
N LEU A 102 -5.90 -10.89 7.73
CA LEU A 102 -5.40 -11.27 9.04
C LEU A 102 -6.51 -11.76 9.95
N HIS A 103 -6.27 -12.91 10.58
CA HIS A 103 -7.15 -13.48 11.59
C HIS A 103 -6.36 -13.73 12.88
N ILE A 104 -6.98 -13.38 14.01
CA ILE A 104 -6.39 -13.58 15.32
C ILE A 104 -7.09 -14.76 15.98
N VAL A 105 -6.34 -15.83 16.24
CA VAL A 105 -6.80 -16.99 17.00
C VAL A 105 -6.34 -16.85 18.44
N ARG A 106 -7.30 -16.88 19.36
CA ARG A 106 -7.05 -16.87 20.81
C ARG A 106 -6.93 -18.31 21.32
N TRP A 107 -5.82 -18.61 21.99
CA TRP A 107 -5.58 -19.84 22.72
C TRP A 107 -5.55 -19.55 24.22
N ASN A 108 -6.59 -19.96 24.95
CA ASN A 108 -6.66 -19.78 26.40
C ASN A 108 -5.97 -20.95 27.11
N LYS A 109 -4.90 -20.68 27.86
CA LYS A 109 -4.04 -21.71 28.46
C LYS A 109 -4.82 -22.71 29.31
N THR A 110 -5.66 -22.23 30.22
CA THR A 110 -6.40 -23.09 31.14
C THR A 110 -7.46 -23.91 30.42
N ALA A 111 -8.30 -23.26 29.60
CA ALA A 111 -9.38 -23.93 28.90
C ALA A 111 -8.87 -24.99 27.90
N GLU A 112 -7.80 -24.66 27.16
CA GLU A 112 -7.24 -25.57 26.16
C GLU A 112 -6.49 -26.75 26.76
N LEU A 113 -5.76 -26.55 27.87
CA LEU A 113 -5.14 -27.67 28.59
C LEU A 113 -6.20 -28.63 29.15
N GLU A 114 -7.27 -28.11 29.75
CA GLU A 114 -8.38 -28.95 30.23
C GLU A 114 -9.06 -29.70 29.08
N ARG A 115 -9.30 -29.03 27.95
CA ARG A 115 -9.86 -29.68 26.74
C ARG A 115 -8.98 -30.81 26.22
N LEU A 116 -7.66 -30.60 26.16
CA LEU A 116 -6.69 -31.61 25.72
C LEU A 116 -6.63 -32.80 26.68
N LYS A 117 -6.59 -32.56 27.99
CA LYS A 117 -6.56 -33.61 29.03
C LYS A 117 -7.86 -34.43 29.09
N ALA A 118 -9.00 -33.80 28.80
CA ALA A 118 -10.29 -34.48 28.75
C ALA A 118 -10.41 -35.46 27.57
N SER A 119 -9.80 -35.14 26.42
CA SER A 119 -9.80 -36.01 25.24
C SER A 119 -8.87 -37.22 25.41
N PRO A 120 -9.36 -38.48 25.32
CA PRO A 120 -8.50 -39.66 25.41
C PRO A 120 -7.35 -39.67 24.38
N GLU A 121 -7.59 -39.16 23.17
CA GLU A 121 -6.59 -39.13 22.08
C GLU A 121 -5.50 -38.06 22.30
N HIS A 122 -5.80 -36.99 23.02
CA HIS A 122 -4.88 -35.87 23.22
C HIS A 122 -4.37 -35.72 24.67
N ARG A 123 -4.80 -36.59 25.58
CA ARG A 123 -4.49 -36.47 27.01
C ARG A 123 -3.00 -36.39 27.30
N LEU A 124 -2.21 -37.31 26.74
CA LEU A 124 -0.75 -37.34 26.93
C LEU A 124 -0.09 -36.04 26.45
N TYR A 125 -0.58 -35.47 25.34
CA TYR A 125 -0.09 -34.20 24.84
C TYR A 125 -0.44 -33.05 25.78
N GLY A 126 -1.69 -33.01 26.30
CA GLY A 126 -2.11 -32.02 27.29
C GLY A 126 -1.29 -32.07 28.59
N GLU A 127 -1.07 -33.26 29.14
CA GLU A 127 -0.25 -33.47 30.35
C GLU A 127 1.22 -33.06 30.11
N THR A 128 1.78 -33.43 28.96
CA THR A 128 3.17 -33.07 28.59
C THR A 128 3.31 -31.56 28.40
N LEU A 129 2.34 -30.92 27.73
CA LEU A 129 2.34 -29.47 27.53
C LEU A 129 2.24 -28.72 28.86
N GLU A 130 1.37 -29.17 29.76
CA GLU A 130 1.23 -28.63 31.12
C GLU A 130 2.55 -28.74 31.90
N LEU A 131 3.24 -29.89 31.81
CA LEU A 131 4.55 -30.10 32.43
C LEU A 131 5.57 -29.04 31.99
N PHE A 132 5.72 -28.79 30.68
CA PHE A 132 6.65 -27.79 30.17
C PHE A 132 6.24 -26.36 30.53
N LEU A 133 4.93 -26.03 30.48
CA LEU A 133 4.43 -24.71 30.88
C LEU A 133 4.68 -24.41 32.37
N GLN A 134 4.77 -25.44 33.22
CA GLN A 134 5.09 -25.30 34.64
C GLN A 134 6.61 -25.27 34.91
N ALA A 135 7.40 -26.05 34.15
CA ALA A 135 8.84 -26.17 34.31
C ALA A 135 9.60 -24.95 33.78
N ASP A 136 9.23 -24.44 32.60
CA ASP A 136 9.97 -23.38 31.89
C ASP A 136 9.58 -21.97 32.37
N ARG A 137 9.84 -21.70 33.65
CA ARG A 137 9.46 -20.43 34.31
C ARG A 137 10.08 -19.18 33.68
N VAL A 138 11.20 -19.34 32.97
CA VAL A 138 11.92 -18.28 32.26
C VAL A 138 11.09 -17.59 31.17
N TYR A 139 10.00 -18.20 30.70
CA TYR A 139 9.14 -17.66 29.66
C TYR A 139 7.84 -17.03 30.18
N ASN A 140 7.77 -16.67 31.46
CA ASN A 140 6.61 -16.01 32.09
C ASN A 140 5.27 -16.77 31.96
N PHE A 141 5.29 -18.09 31.76
CA PHE A 141 4.07 -18.89 31.59
C PHE A 141 3.10 -18.85 32.79
N ALA A 142 3.61 -18.57 33.99
CA ALA A 142 2.78 -18.33 35.17
C ALA A 142 1.82 -17.15 34.99
N GLN A 143 2.25 -16.11 34.27
CA GLN A 143 1.46 -14.90 33.99
C GLN A 143 0.66 -15.01 32.68
N LEU A 144 1.00 -15.97 31.81
CA LEU A 144 0.30 -16.20 30.55
C LEU A 144 -1.11 -16.77 30.83
N GLN A 145 -2.14 -16.08 30.35
CA GLN A 145 -3.54 -16.54 30.36
C GLN A 145 -4.01 -16.88 28.95
N ASP A 146 -3.86 -15.92 28.03
CA ASP A 146 -4.24 -16.04 26.63
C ASP A 146 -3.01 -15.85 25.75
N TRP A 147 -2.92 -16.67 24.70
CA TRP A 147 -1.92 -16.59 23.67
C TRP A 147 -2.62 -16.31 22.34
N TYR A 148 -2.23 -15.23 21.66
CA TYR A 148 -2.84 -14.80 20.41
C TYR A 148 -1.93 -15.14 19.23
N ILE A 149 -2.47 -15.90 18.27
CA ILE A 149 -1.79 -16.39 17.06
C ILE A 149 -2.35 -15.61 15.87
N LEU A 150 -1.47 -15.07 15.04
CA LEU A 150 -1.81 -14.39 13.80
C LEU A 150 -1.74 -15.36 12.63
N LEU A 151 -2.86 -15.46 11.92
CA LEU A 151 -2.97 -16.16 10.65
C LEU A 151 -3.13 -15.14 9.53
N LEU A 152 -2.40 -15.37 8.43
CA LEU A 152 -2.59 -14.66 7.17
C LEU A 152 -3.00 -15.70 6.13
N ASN A 153 -4.16 -15.53 5.49
CA ASN A 153 -4.70 -16.50 4.53
C ASN A 153 -4.66 -17.95 5.08
N ASN A 154 -5.07 -18.12 6.35
CA ASN A 154 -5.06 -19.37 7.12
C ASN A 154 -3.66 -19.98 7.40
N GLN A 155 -2.57 -19.27 7.15
CA GLN A 155 -1.22 -19.70 7.53
C GLN A 155 -0.75 -18.93 8.77
N VAL A 156 -0.19 -19.65 9.74
CA VAL A 156 0.40 -19.03 10.93
C VAL A 156 1.65 -18.27 10.54
N ILE A 157 1.64 -16.95 10.75
CA ILE A 157 2.79 -16.06 10.45
C ILE A 157 3.49 -15.57 11.72
N GLY A 158 2.85 -15.69 12.88
CA GLY A 158 3.42 -15.31 14.15
C GLY A 158 2.36 -15.13 15.23
N GLY A 159 2.70 -14.40 16.29
CA GLY A 159 1.77 -14.09 17.35
C GLY A 159 2.41 -13.31 18.50
N THR A 160 1.64 -13.17 19.55
CA THR A 160 2.12 -12.66 20.85
C THR A 160 3.14 -13.62 21.48
N SER A 161 3.98 -13.12 22.38
CA SER A 161 4.97 -13.91 23.09
C SER A 161 5.08 -13.45 24.55
N PRO A 162 5.06 -14.39 25.53
CA PRO A 162 5.18 -14.04 26.94
C PRO A 162 6.61 -13.65 27.37
N CYS A 163 7.62 -13.81 26.51
CA CYS A 163 9.01 -13.50 26.84
C CYS A 163 9.70 -12.54 25.84
N SER A 164 9.08 -12.29 24.68
CA SER A 164 9.63 -11.42 23.64
C SER A 164 8.61 -10.43 23.07
N PHE A 165 7.49 -10.20 23.77
CA PHE A 165 6.34 -9.38 23.33
C PHE A 165 5.56 -9.99 22.15
N THR A 166 6.24 -10.22 21.04
CA THR A 166 5.74 -10.90 19.84
C THR A 166 6.82 -11.83 19.28
N MET A 167 6.42 -12.68 18.34
CA MET A 167 7.35 -13.46 17.52
C MET A 167 6.74 -13.84 16.19
N ALA A 168 7.59 -14.03 15.19
CA ALA A 168 7.21 -14.65 13.93
C ALA A 168 7.18 -16.18 14.04
N ALA A 169 6.41 -16.82 13.18
CA ALA A 169 6.43 -18.26 13.02
C ALA A 169 7.84 -18.73 12.59
N PRO A 170 8.31 -19.90 13.06
CA PRO A 170 9.60 -20.45 12.63
C PRO A 170 9.65 -20.60 11.10
N ASN A 171 10.79 -20.24 10.50
CA ASN A 171 11.05 -20.36 9.06
C ASN A 171 10.04 -19.65 8.15
N VAL A 172 9.35 -18.61 8.64
CA VAL A 172 8.48 -17.80 7.77
C VAL A 172 9.30 -17.10 6.69
N GLY A 173 8.87 -17.23 5.44
CA GLY A 173 9.46 -16.55 4.30
C GLY A 173 8.92 -15.14 4.11
N VAL A 174 9.45 -14.43 3.12
CA VAL A 174 8.92 -13.13 2.69
C VAL A 174 7.47 -13.30 2.22
N VAL A 175 6.59 -12.42 2.67
CA VAL A 175 5.18 -12.40 2.26
C VAL A 175 4.96 -11.23 1.30
N GLU A 176 4.88 -11.53 0.01
CA GLU A 176 4.79 -10.52 -1.06
C GLU A 176 3.45 -9.78 -1.09
N SER A 177 2.38 -10.41 -0.60
CA SER A 177 1.02 -9.86 -0.62
C SER A 177 0.74 -8.82 0.46
N VAL A 178 1.64 -8.68 1.45
CA VAL A 178 1.44 -7.79 2.61
C VAL A 178 2.62 -6.85 2.74
N ASN A 179 2.31 -5.55 2.77
CA ASN A 179 3.25 -4.49 3.11
C ASN A 179 3.07 -4.14 4.61
N VAL A 180 4.11 -4.27 5.44
CA VAL A 180 4.07 -3.82 6.86
C VAL A 180 4.19 -2.30 6.99
N GLU A 181 4.84 -1.69 6.01
CA GLU A 181 4.97 -0.25 5.78
C GLU A 181 4.96 -0.03 4.26
N PRO A 182 4.74 1.20 3.75
CA PRO A 182 4.82 1.48 2.32
C PRO A 182 6.10 0.92 1.71
N ASN A 183 5.96 0.15 0.64
CA ASN A 183 7.09 -0.49 -0.07
C ASN A 183 7.94 -1.48 0.76
N VAL A 184 7.51 -1.86 1.97
CA VAL A 184 8.20 -2.84 2.81
C VAL A 184 7.37 -4.11 2.93
N LYS A 185 7.77 -5.16 2.19
CA LYS A 185 7.18 -6.50 2.28
C LYS A 185 7.36 -7.08 3.68
N LEU A 186 6.33 -7.74 4.18
CA LEU A 186 6.36 -8.45 5.46
C LEU A 186 7.50 -9.50 5.45
N PHE A 187 8.41 -9.42 6.42
CA PHE A 187 9.64 -10.21 6.51
C PHE A 187 10.62 -10.05 5.32
N GLY A 188 10.42 -9.06 4.46
CA GLY A 188 11.24 -8.83 3.26
C GLY A 188 12.57 -8.13 3.53
N GLN A 189 12.68 -7.40 4.64
CA GLN A 189 13.87 -6.62 4.99
C GLN A 189 14.17 -6.75 6.48
N VAL A 190 15.46 -6.82 6.83
CA VAL A 190 15.91 -6.80 8.23
C VAL A 190 16.03 -5.35 8.69
N ARG A 191 15.20 -4.95 9.66
CA ARG A 191 15.09 -3.56 10.13
C ARG A 191 15.02 -3.47 11.65
N ASP A 192 15.85 -2.60 12.21
CA ASP A 192 15.84 -2.22 13.62
C ASP A 192 14.60 -1.40 13.97
N LEU A 193 14.33 -1.25 15.28
CA LEU A 193 13.21 -0.43 15.75
C LEU A 193 13.30 1.02 15.22
N TRP A 194 14.47 1.66 15.25
CA TRP A 194 14.61 3.06 14.82
C TRP A 194 14.31 3.31 13.33
N GLN A 195 14.34 2.25 12.51
CA GLN A 195 14.10 2.30 11.06
C GLN A 195 12.61 2.17 10.69
N ARG A 196 11.73 1.94 11.67
CA ARG A 196 10.30 1.69 11.46
C ARG A 196 9.46 2.96 11.55
N ASP A 197 8.18 2.87 11.17
CA ASP A 197 7.20 3.96 11.24
C ASP A 197 7.21 4.71 12.60
N ASP A 198 7.13 6.04 12.55
CA ASP A 198 7.26 6.91 13.72
C ASP A 198 6.13 6.68 14.74
N GLU A 199 4.90 6.48 14.26
CA GLU A 199 3.76 6.19 15.13
C GLU A 199 3.90 4.81 15.78
N PHE A 200 4.43 3.81 15.07
CA PHE A 200 4.70 2.49 15.64
C PHE A 200 5.75 2.55 16.75
N ILE A 201 6.86 3.25 16.52
CA ILE A 201 7.90 3.44 17.55
C ILE A 201 7.31 4.17 18.76
N TYR A 202 6.58 5.27 18.54
CA TYR A 202 5.96 6.05 19.59
C TYR A 202 4.97 5.23 20.41
N HIS A 203 4.12 4.44 19.74
CA HIS A 203 3.19 3.50 20.35
C HIS A 203 3.90 2.51 21.29
N LEU A 204 5.01 1.88 20.87
CA LEU A 204 5.72 0.92 21.71
C LEU A 204 6.28 1.58 22.99
N PHE A 205 6.86 2.78 22.87
CA PHE A 205 7.35 3.50 24.04
C PHE A 205 6.23 3.88 25.00
N LEU A 206 5.08 4.34 24.49
CA LEU A 206 3.91 4.60 25.33
C LEU A 206 3.38 3.32 25.99
N LEU A 207 3.22 2.23 25.23
CA LEU A 207 2.70 0.96 25.73
C LEU A 207 3.53 0.40 26.90
N PHE A 208 4.84 0.28 26.73
CA PHE A 208 5.71 -0.26 27.78
C PHE A 208 5.80 0.66 29.01
N ASN A 209 5.57 1.98 28.87
CA ASN A 209 5.59 2.91 30.00
C ASN A 209 4.20 3.16 30.63
N ALA A 210 3.11 2.85 29.93
CA ALA A 210 1.74 2.82 30.47
C ALA A 210 1.44 1.52 31.23
N TYR A 211 2.19 0.45 30.95
CA TYR A 211 2.09 -0.87 31.57
C TYR A 211 3.48 -1.34 32.01
N THR A 212 4.02 -0.80 33.11
CA THR A 212 5.41 -1.13 33.53
C THR A 212 5.58 -2.58 33.96
N SER A 213 4.49 -3.34 34.17
CA SER A 213 4.51 -4.80 34.30
C SER A 213 5.13 -5.48 33.08
N LEU A 214 4.93 -4.94 31.87
CA LEU A 214 5.60 -5.41 30.65
C LEU A 214 7.11 -5.18 30.74
N ARG A 215 7.56 -4.01 31.19
CA ARG A 215 9.00 -3.73 31.36
C ARG A 215 9.66 -4.70 32.34
N ARG A 216 8.98 -5.03 33.43
CA ARG A 216 9.48 -5.99 34.43
C ARG A 216 9.58 -7.41 33.86
N SER A 217 8.59 -7.83 33.08
CA SER A 217 8.52 -9.21 32.57
C SER A 217 9.30 -9.41 31.26
N LEU A 218 9.45 -8.36 30.46
CA LEU A 218 10.07 -8.34 29.13
C LEU A 218 11.27 -7.37 29.10
N GLY A 219 12.13 -7.45 30.12
CA GLY A 219 13.26 -6.54 30.30
C GLY A 219 14.18 -6.46 29.08
N ASN A 220 14.48 -7.60 28.43
CA ASN A 220 15.32 -7.66 27.24
C ASN A 220 14.73 -6.85 26.07
N VAL A 221 13.41 -6.95 25.85
CA VAL A 221 12.72 -6.19 24.79
C VAL A 221 12.80 -4.69 25.08
N TYR A 222 12.52 -4.29 26.33
CA TYR A 222 12.58 -2.87 26.68
C TYR A 222 14.01 -2.32 26.64
N GLN A 223 15.01 -3.11 27.04
CA GLN A 223 16.41 -2.72 26.92
C GLN A 223 16.81 -2.53 25.45
N TYR A 224 16.36 -3.41 24.55
CA TYR A 224 16.54 -3.22 23.11
C TYR A 224 15.90 -1.91 22.62
N MET A 225 14.68 -1.59 23.06
CA MET A 225 14.03 -0.30 22.73
C MET A 225 14.86 0.90 23.22
N VAL A 226 15.35 0.86 24.46
CA VAL A 226 16.22 1.90 25.02
C VAL A 226 17.53 2.03 24.25
N ASN A 227 18.15 0.91 23.85
CA ASN A 227 19.38 0.91 23.05
C ASN A 227 19.18 1.56 21.66
N ASN A 228 17.94 1.62 21.16
CA ASN A 228 17.61 2.33 19.91
C ASN A 228 17.44 3.85 20.11
N LEU A 229 17.30 4.37 21.34
CA LEU A 229 17.08 5.81 21.57
C LEU A 229 18.17 6.72 20.99
N PRO A 230 19.48 6.42 21.09
CA PRO A 230 20.51 7.24 20.44
C PRO A 230 20.39 7.28 18.91
N LEU A 231 19.95 6.18 18.30
CA LEU A 231 19.70 6.10 16.85
C LEU A 231 18.46 6.90 16.47
N ILE A 232 17.40 6.85 17.27
CA ILE A 232 16.20 7.68 17.10
C ILE A 232 16.55 9.17 17.27
N GLN A 233 17.31 9.54 18.31
CA GLN A 233 17.72 10.92 18.55
C GLN A 233 18.45 11.52 17.34
N ARG A 234 19.36 10.74 16.72
CA ARG A 234 20.15 11.21 15.59
C ARG A 234 19.36 11.26 14.29
N ASN A 235 18.57 10.24 14.00
CA ASN A 235 17.92 10.09 12.70
C ASN A 235 16.47 10.63 12.66
N LYS A 236 15.81 10.74 13.82
CA LYS A 236 14.39 11.11 13.99
C LYS A 236 14.22 12.05 15.22
N PRO A 237 14.84 13.24 15.23
CA PRO A 237 14.90 14.10 16.42
C PRO A 237 13.52 14.57 16.91
N GLU A 238 12.56 14.75 16.00
CA GLU A 238 11.18 15.15 16.34
C GLU A 238 10.46 14.06 17.12
N LEU A 239 10.53 12.82 16.64
CA LEU A 239 10.03 11.64 17.35
C LEU A 239 10.71 11.47 18.71
N TYR A 240 12.04 11.64 18.78
CA TYR A 240 12.78 11.56 20.03
C TYR A 240 12.26 12.57 21.07
N ASN A 241 12.10 13.84 20.66
CA ASN A 241 11.56 14.89 21.52
C ASN A 241 10.12 14.60 21.95
N ARG A 242 9.29 14.06 21.04
CA ARG A 242 7.91 13.64 21.33
C ARG A 242 7.85 12.52 22.36
N ILE A 243 8.76 11.55 22.31
CA ILE A 243 8.91 10.49 23.32
C ILE A 243 9.27 11.11 24.67
N LEU A 244 10.31 11.94 24.73
CA LEU A 244 10.80 12.53 25.98
C LEU A 244 9.81 13.50 26.64
N ALA A 245 8.96 14.16 25.86
CA ALA A 245 7.91 15.02 26.40
C ALA A 245 6.95 14.26 27.34
N VAL A 246 6.69 12.98 27.04
CA VAL A 246 5.80 12.13 27.84
C VAL A 246 6.58 11.25 28.81
N ILE A 247 7.75 10.77 28.41
CA ILE A 247 8.62 9.84 29.14
C ILE A 247 10.01 10.50 29.30
N PRO A 248 10.20 11.42 30.27
CA PRO A 248 11.43 12.23 30.35
C PRO A 248 12.70 11.42 30.66
N ASN A 249 12.55 10.25 31.29
CA ASN A 249 13.66 9.35 31.56
C ASN A 249 13.29 7.91 31.19
N PRO A 250 13.39 7.53 29.89
CA PRO A 250 13.00 6.20 29.43
C PRO A 250 13.81 5.05 30.05
N THR A 251 15.05 5.30 30.51
CA THR A 251 15.88 4.26 31.11
C THR A 251 15.42 3.89 32.52
N ALA A 252 14.94 4.88 33.29
CA ALA A 252 14.39 4.65 34.62
C ALA A 252 12.97 4.04 34.56
N LEU A 253 12.61 3.24 35.56
CA LEU A 253 11.23 2.77 35.74
C LEU A 253 10.41 3.89 36.40
N GLN A 254 9.47 4.48 35.67
CA GLN A 254 8.66 5.63 36.12
C GLN A 254 7.21 5.23 36.40
N ALA A 255 7.00 4.33 37.37
CA ALA A 255 5.67 3.75 37.66
C ALA A 255 4.62 4.79 38.08
N ASP A 256 5.05 5.91 38.67
CA ASP A 256 4.21 7.05 39.04
C ASP A 256 3.58 7.75 37.83
N ARG A 257 4.17 7.61 36.63
CA ARG A 257 3.67 8.24 35.40
C ARG A 257 2.71 7.34 34.61
N GLU A 258 2.53 6.07 34.99
CA GLU A 258 1.68 5.11 34.26
C GLU A 258 0.29 5.68 33.87
N PRO A 259 -0.47 6.36 34.77
CA PRO A 259 -1.79 6.87 34.42
C PRO A 259 -1.76 7.93 33.32
N MET A 260 -0.77 8.83 33.37
CA MET A 260 -0.60 9.90 32.39
C MET A 260 -0.16 9.35 31.04
N VAL A 261 0.81 8.41 31.03
CA VAL A 261 1.25 7.76 29.78
C VAL A 261 0.12 6.94 29.18
N ARG A 262 -0.68 6.26 30.00
CA ARG A 262 -1.87 5.52 29.55
C ARG A 262 -2.93 6.43 28.93
N GLN A 263 -3.21 7.58 29.55
CA GLN A 263 -4.12 8.56 28.99
C GLN A 263 -3.65 9.03 27.59
N MET A 264 -2.35 9.26 27.43
CA MET A 264 -1.78 9.60 26.12
C MET A 264 -1.93 8.45 25.11
N LEU A 265 -1.65 7.22 25.53
CA LEU A 265 -1.81 6.02 24.71
C LEU A 265 -3.26 5.85 24.22
N ASP A 266 -4.24 6.02 25.11
CA ASP A 266 -5.69 5.95 24.78
C ASP A 266 -6.16 7.11 23.89
N MET A 267 -5.56 8.30 24.03
CA MET A 267 -5.85 9.44 23.15
C MET A 267 -5.30 9.23 21.73
N GLN A 268 -4.15 8.58 21.59
CA GLN A 268 -3.48 8.44 20.29
C GLN A 268 -3.89 7.16 19.55
N PHE A 269 -4.14 6.06 20.28
CA PHE A 269 -4.35 4.72 19.70
C PHE A 269 -5.62 4.07 20.26
N SER A 270 -6.07 2.98 19.63
CA SER A 270 -7.23 2.21 20.12
C SER A 270 -6.79 0.87 20.70
N PRO A 271 -7.21 0.49 21.91
CA PRO A 271 -6.94 -0.84 22.42
C PRO A 271 -7.75 -1.89 21.66
N PHE A 272 -7.23 -3.11 21.55
CA PHE A 272 -8.04 -4.28 21.25
C PHE A 272 -9.01 -4.54 22.42
N ALA A 273 -10.31 -4.57 22.15
CA ALA A 273 -11.35 -4.64 23.18
C ALA A 273 -12.49 -5.58 22.78
N GLY A 274 -13.32 -5.95 23.77
CA GLY A 274 -14.47 -6.84 23.57
C GLY A 274 -14.05 -8.25 23.15
N GLU A 275 -14.78 -8.84 22.20
CA GLU A 275 -14.50 -10.17 21.67
C GLU A 275 -13.17 -10.25 20.88
N SER A 276 -12.68 -9.11 20.40
CA SER A 276 -11.39 -8.99 19.72
C SER A 276 -10.26 -8.55 20.67
N ALA A 277 -10.43 -8.67 21.99
CA ALA A 277 -9.39 -8.31 22.94
C ALA A 277 -8.10 -9.11 22.68
N VAL A 278 -6.97 -8.42 22.69
CA VAL A 278 -5.62 -8.99 22.51
C VAL A 278 -4.73 -8.39 23.57
N SER A 279 -3.91 -9.21 24.22
CA SER A 279 -3.03 -8.77 25.29
C SER A 279 -1.74 -9.58 25.37
N VAL A 280 -0.69 -8.96 25.91
CA VAL A 280 0.54 -9.65 26.31
C VAL A 280 0.69 -9.49 27.82
N LEU A 281 0.74 -10.60 28.57
CA LEU A 281 0.88 -10.59 30.04
C LEU A 281 -0.08 -9.60 30.74
N SER A 282 -1.36 -9.61 30.34
CA SER A 282 -2.44 -8.72 30.83
C SER A 282 -2.35 -7.25 30.42
N ALA A 283 -1.34 -6.84 29.65
CA ALA A 283 -1.35 -5.53 29.00
C ALA A 283 -2.06 -5.64 27.63
N PRO A 284 -3.14 -4.88 27.39
CA PRO A 284 -3.83 -4.87 26.11
C PRO A 284 -2.89 -4.32 25.02
N LEU A 285 -2.94 -4.94 23.84
CA LEU A 285 -2.32 -4.36 22.66
C LEU A 285 -3.17 -3.22 22.12
N TYR A 286 -2.52 -2.27 21.46
CA TYR A 286 -3.17 -1.16 20.78
C TYR A 286 -2.88 -1.24 19.28
N ARG A 287 -3.81 -0.66 18.53
CA ARG A 287 -3.78 -0.52 17.07
C ARG A 287 -3.96 0.95 16.69
N LYS A 288 -3.51 1.32 15.48
CA LYS A 288 -3.85 2.62 14.89
C LYS A 288 -5.38 2.77 14.93
N LYS A 289 -5.83 3.97 15.30
CA LYS A 289 -7.26 4.29 15.24
C LYS A 289 -7.70 4.12 13.79
N MET A 290 -8.85 3.48 13.59
CA MET A 290 -9.45 3.43 12.26
C MET A 290 -9.64 4.88 11.83
N VAL A 291 -8.92 5.28 10.77
CA VAL A 291 -9.08 6.60 10.20
C VAL A 291 -10.49 6.63 9.61
N ASP A 292 -11.25 7.68 9.91
CA ASP A 292 -12.48 7.95 9.16
C ASP A 292 -12.06 8.24 7.72
N VAL A 293 -12.05 7.18 6.92
CA VAL A 293 -11.60 7.18 5.53
C VAL A 293 -12.31 8.26 4.75
N THR A 294 -13.62 8.42 4.96
CA THR A 294 -14.42 9.45 4.30
C THR A 294 -13.94 10.86 4.66
N THR A 295 -13.71 11.15 5.94
CA THR A 295 -13.26 12.48 6.37
C THR A 295 -11.78 12.74 5.98
N SER A 296 -10.90 11.76 6.08
CA SER A 296 -9.48 11.96 5.76
C SER A 296 -9.20 11.96 4.25
N ALA A 297 -9.89 11.12 3.47
CA ALA A 297 -9.77 11.15 2.01
C ALA A 297 -10.40 12.44 1.43
N ALA A 298 -11.52 12.93 1.96
CA ALA A 298 -12.06 14.25 1.59
C ALA A 298 -11.10 15.40 1.93
N ASN A 299 -10.21 15.20 2.90
CA ASN A 299 -9.18 16.17 3.25
C ASN A 299 -7.94 16.13 2.36
N SER A 300 -7.77 15.06 1.57
CA SER A 300 -6.65 14.88 0.64
C SER A 300 -6.48 16.03 -0.35
N ASP A 301 -5.23 16.35 -0.68
CA ASP A 301 -4.90 17.33 -1.72
C ASP A 301 -5.21 16.82 -3.13
N PHE A 302 -5.40 15.49 -3.28
CA PHE A 302 -5.66 14.81 -4.54
C PHE A 302 -7.15 14.68 -4.90
N VAL A 303 -8.07 15.10 -4.02
CA VAL A 303 -9.51 15.05 -4.32
C VAL A 303 -9.77 15.83 -5.60
N ILE A 304 -10.44 15.20 -6.58
CA ILE A 304 -10.80 15.84 -7.84
C ILE A 304 -11.64 17.09 -7.58
N ALA A 305 -11.37 18.17 -8.32
CA ALA A 305 -12.14 19.40 -8.28
C ALA A 305 -12.99 19.50 -9.56
N PRO A 306 -14.18 18.88 -9.61
CA PRO A 306 -15.02 18.86 -10.80
C PRO A 306 -15.60 20.25 -11.06
N THR A 307 -15.75 20.61 -12.34
CA THR A 307 -16.54 21.78 -12.76
C THR A 307 -18.03 21.48 -12.79
N ARG A 308 -18.38 20.20 -12.92
CA ARG A 308 -19.76 19.73 -12.88
C ARG A 308 -20.24 19.50 -11.46
N LYS A 309 -21.48 19.89 -11.21
CA LYS A 309 -22.18 19.55 -9.96
C LYS A 309 -22.30 18.03 -9.84
N GLN A 310 -21.76 17.47 -8.76
CA GLN A 310 -21.90 16.07 -8.41
C GLN A 310 -23.14 15.87 -7.52
N ALA A 311 -23.61 14.62 -7.41
CA ALA A 311 -24.75 14.33 -6.55
C ALA A 311 -24.42 14.61 -5.08
N ASP A 312 -25.42 15.06 -4.30
CA ASP A 312 -25.22 15.34 -2.89
C ASP A 312 -24.82 14.04 -2.16
N GLY A 313 -23.66 14.05 -1.48
CA GLY A 313 -23.11 12.90 -0.78
C GLY A 313 -22.30 11.92 -1.65
N GLU A 314 -22.09 12.19 -2.94
CA GLU A 314 -21.20 11.39 -3.78
C GLU A 314 -19.74 11.56 -3.36
N LEU A 315 -19.02 10.44 -3.26
CA LEU A 315 -17.59 10.44 -2.92
C LEU A 315 -16.77 10.91 -4.14
N LEU A 316 -16.05 12.02 -3.96
CA LEU A 316 -15.15 12.54 -4.98
C LEU A 316 -13.85 11.74 -4.99
N PRO A 317 -13.46 11.11 -6.11
CA PRO A 317 -12.26 10.30 -6.16
C PRO A 317 -10.98 11.13 -6.01
N LEU A 318 -9.89 10.46 -5.61
CA LEU A 318 -8.55 11.03 -5.71
C LEU A 318 -8.01 10.88 -7.13
N VAL A 319 -7.29 11.87 -7.65
CA VAL A 319 -6.59 11.76 -8.94
C VAL A 319 -5.13 11.46 -8.67
N LEU A 320 -4.69 10.25 -9.02
CA LEU A 320 -3.36 9.74 -8.67
C LEU A 320 -2.60 9.33 -9.94
N ARG A 321 -1.27 9.41 -9.90
CA ARG A 321 -0.40 8.95 -11.00
C ARG A 321 0.93 8.43 -10.49
N ASN A 322 1.53 7.53 -11.27
CA ASN A 322 2.92 7.12 -11.07
C ASN A 322 3.88 8.30 -11.25
N ASN A 323 5.00 8.23 -10.53
CA ASN A 323 6.10 9.19 -10.59
C ASN A 323 5.67 10.64 -10.29
N PHE A 324 4.61 10.82 -9.52
CA PHE A 324 4.23 12.14 -9.04
C PHE A 324 5.17 12.57 -7.92
N ASN A 325 5.96 13.61 -8.15
CA ASN A 325 6.85 14.18 -7.14
C ASN A 325 6.07 15.12 -6.20
N GLY A 326 5.15 14.55 -5.43
CA GLY A 326 4.31 15.27 -4.48
C GLY A 326 5.06 15.76 -3.24
N SER A 327 6.27 15.25 -2.99
CA SER A 327 7.06 15.58 -1.81
C SER A 327 7.64 17.01 -1.87
N VAL A 328 7.87 17.57 -3.07
CA VAL A 328 8.36 18.95 -3.21
C VAL A 328 7.33 19.99 -2.77
N ASP A 329 6.06 19.74 -3.11
CA ASP A 329 4.94 20.63 -2.79
C ASP A 329 4.19 20.18 -1.52
N HIS A 330 4.71 19.21 -0.76
CA HIS A 330 4.09 18.63 0.44
C HIS A 330 2.62 18.23 0.24
N TYR A 331 2.32 17.43 -0.79
CA TYR A 331 0.96 16.93 -1.02
C TYR A 331 0.52 15.98 0.10
N THR A 332 -0.63 16.28 0.70
CA THR A 332 -1.28 15.42 1.69
C THR A 332 -2.08 14.34 0.97
N TYR A 333 -1.73 13.07 1.21
CA TYR A 333 -2.40 11.94 0.59
C TYR A 333 -3.69 11.56 1.32
N ILE A 334 -3.60 11.17 2.59
CA ILE A 334 -4.76 10.88 3.45
C ILE A 334 -4.46 11.41 4.85
N ASN A 335 -3.59 10.69 5.56
CA ASN A 335 -3.10 10.99 6.89
C ASN A 335 -1.57 11.18 6.92
N ARG A 336 -0.94 11.21 5.73
CA ARG A 336 0.50 11.37 5.54
C ARG A 336 0.78 12.19 4.28
N GLU A 337 2.00 12.68 4.17
CA GLU A 337 2.52 13.22 2.91
C GLU A 337 2.64 12.13 1.85
N TRP A 338 2.54 12.54 0.58
CA TRP A 338 2.69 11.65 -0.56
C TRP A 338 4.11 11.12 -0.70
N ASP A 339 4.22 9.80 -0.75
CA ASP A 339 5.47 9.11 -1.09
C ASP A 339 5.59 9.00 -2.62
N SER A 340 6.61 9.64 -3.18
CA SER A 340 6.86 9.65 -4.63
C SER A 340 7.22 8.25 -5.19
N ALA A 341 7.55 7.28 -4.34
CA ALA A 341 7.75 5.89 -4.72
C ALA A 341 6.45 5.06 -4.80
N THR A 342 5.31 5.62 -4.38
CA THR A 342 4.00 4.94 -4.41
C THR A 342 3.66 4.50 -5.84
N GLN A 343 3.38 3.22 -6.02
CA GLN A 343 2.93 2.67 -7.30
C GLN A 343 1.41 2.76 -7.43
N VAL A 344 0.95 3.36 -8.53
CA VAL A 344 -0.46 3.66 -8.80
C VAL A 344 -0.91 2.96 -10.07
N PHE A 345 -1.81 2.00 -9.94
CA PHE A 345 -2.43 1.28 -11.06
C PHE A 345 -3.92 1.07 -10.79
N ALA A 346 -4.74 1.20 -11.83
CA ALA A 346 -6.15 0.85 -11.80
C ALA A 346 -6.34 -0.68 -11.76
N GLY A 347 -5.45 -1.44 -12.41
CA GLY A 347 -5.43 -2.90 -12.35
C GLY A 347 -6.69 -3.58 -12.89
N GLY A 348 -7.48 -2.88 -13.72
CA GLY A 348 -8.78 -3.36 -14.21
C GLY A 348 -9.88 -3.43 -13.15
N VAL A 349 -9.64 -2.90 -11.95
CA VAL A 349 -10.61 -2.89 -10.84
C VAL A 349 -11.60 -1.71 -11.04
N PRO A 350 -12.92 -1.92 -10.88
CA PRO A 350 -13.90 -0.83 -10.89
C PRO A 350 -13.55 0.28 -9.89
N VAL A 351 -13.79 1.54 -10.25
CA VAL A 351 -13.33 2.72 -9.47
C VAL A 351 -13.80 2.68 -8.02
N ASP A 352 -15.01 2.20 -7.77
CA ASP A 352 -15.66 2.07 -6.47
C ASP A 352 -15.18 0.89 -5.62
N GLU A 353 -14.50 -0.09 -6.23
CA GLU A 353 -13.96 -1.28 -5.57
C GLU A 353 -12.45 -1.19 -5.30
N ARG A 354 -11.84 -0.03 -5.55
CA ARG A 354 -10.40 0.18 -5.44
C ARG A 354 -9.94 0.46 -4.01
N HIS A 355 -8.80 -0.12 -3.66
CA HIS A 355 -8.04 0.27 -2.47
C HIS A 355 -6.98 1.31 -2.85
N LEU A 356 -6.89 2.38 -2.07
CA LEU A 356 -5.92 3.44 -2.24
C LEU A 356 -4.49 2.89 -2.23
N PRO A 357 -3.62 3.26 -3.20
CA PRO A 357 -2.24 2.83 -3.29
C PRO A 357 -1.48 2.87 -1.95
N ASP A 358 -0.73 1.81 -1.67
CA ASP A 358 0.04 1.60 -0.42
C ASP A 358 -0.77 1.72 0.87
N THR A 359 -2.07 1.44 0.79
CA THR A 359 -3.00 1.32 1.91
C THR A 359 -3.99 0.20 1.63
N SER A 360 -4.79 -0.17 2.63
CA SER A 360 -5.97 -1.02 2.44
C SER A 360 -7.26 -0.23 2.44
N ILE A 361 -7.18 1.09 2.35
CA ILE A 361 -8.33 1.97 2.45
C ILE A 361 -9.15 1.85 1.16
N LEU A 362 -10.36 1.32 1.25
CA LEU A 362 -11.31 1.31 0.13
C LEU A 362 -11.82 2.74 -0.12
N TYR A 363 -11.36 3.37 -1.19
CA TYR A 363 -11.79 4.71 -1.59
C TYR A 363 -11.50 4.93 -3.08
N PRO A 364 -12.43 5.55 -3.82
CA PRO A 364 -12.29 5.66 -5.26
C PRO A 364 -11.12 6.57 -5.65
N PHE A 365 -10.34 6.12 -6.63
CA PHE A 365 -9.31 6.94 -7.25
C PHE A 365 -9.26 6.73 -8.76
N LEU A 366 -8.81 7.76 -9.46
CA LEU A 366 -8.69 7.82 -10.91
C LEU A 366 -7.22 7.95 -11.31
N THR A 367 -6.85 7.29 -12.41
CA THR A 367 -5.50 7.31 -12.98
C THR A 367 -5.54 7.79 -14.44
N THR A 368 -4.35 7.86 -15.07
CA THR A 368 -4.21 8.06 -16.51
C THR A 368 -5.08 7.10 -17.32
N ASP A 369 -5.25 5.85 -16.86
CA ASP A 369 -6.02 4.85 -17.60
C ASP A 369 -7.52 5.12 -17.56
N ASP A 370 -8.05 5.73 -16.50
CA ASP A 370 -9.49 6.04 -16.44
C ASP A 370 -9.89 7.16 -17.40
N PHE A 371 -8.98 8.08 -17.72
CA PHE A 371 -9.26 9.23 -18.59
C PHE A 371 -8.93 9.00 -20.06
N PHE A 372 -7.90 8.22 -20.39
CA PHE A 372 -7.45 8.04 -21.77
C PHE A 372 -7.85 6.69 -22.37
N THR A 373 -8.17 6.68 -23.66
CA THR A 373 -8.31 5.44 -24.43
C THR A 373 -6.93 4.81 -24.70
N GLU A 374 -6.92 3.51 -24.97
CA GLU A 374 -5.69 2.78 -25.31
C GLU A 374 -5.16 3.17 -26.69
N ASN A 375 -6.07 3.56 -27.58
CA ASN A 375 -5.82 3.94 -28.95
C ASN A 375 -6.15 5.42 -29.17
N ILE A 376 -5.33 6.13 -29.97
CA ILE A 376 -5.67 7.44 -30.53
C ILE A 376 -5.87 7.28 -32.05
N ILE A 377 -6.92 7.90 -32.58
CA ILE A 377 -7.25 7.79 -34.01
C ILE A 377 -6.66 8.99 -34.73
N ARG A 378 -5.78 8.70 -35.71
CA ARG A 378 -5.21 9.71 -36.60
C ARG A 378 -6.10 9.85 -37.85
N LEU A 379 -6.61 11.05 -38.05
CA LEU A 379 -7.47 11.38 -39.19
C LEU A 379 -6.64 11.59 -40.46
N GLY A 380 -7.22 11.28 -41.62
CA GLY A 380 -6.61 11.48 -42.93
C GLY A 380 -6.41 12.95 -43.36
N GLY A 381 -6.81 13.93 -42.54
CA GLY A 381 -6.70 15.36 -42.84
C GLY A 381 -6.74 16.25 -41.60
N THR A 382 -6.77 17.56 -41.82
CA THR A 382 -6.94 18.58 -40.77
C THR A 382 -8.39 18.66 -40.31
N ILE A 383 -8.60 18.92 -39.02
CA ILE A 383 -9.92 19.30 -38.51
C ILE A 383 -10.25 20.74 -38.92
N ASP A 384 -11.54 21.07 -39.05
CA ASP A 384 -11.96 22.46 -39.27
C ASP A 384 -11.93 23.22 -37.95
N GLU A 385 -10.81 23.90 -37.69
CA GLU A 385 -10.52 24.64 -36.46
C GLU A 385 -11.52 25.77 -36.17
N ASN A 386 -12.30 26.23 -37.16
CA ASN A 386 -13.33 27.23 -36.94
C ASN A 386 -14.58 26.66 -36.25
N HIS A 387 -14.79 25.34 -36.33
CA HIS A 387 -16.00 24.68 -35.88
C HIS A 387 -15.75 23.55 -34.88
N TYR A 388 -14.54 22.97 -34.86
CA TYR A 388 -14.18 21.86 -33.99
C TYR A 388 -12.85 22.14 -33.28
N PHE A 389 -12.77 21.68 -32.03
CA PHE A 389 -11.58 21.80 -31.20
C PHE A 389 -10.57 20.68 -31.53
N ASP A 390 -9.31 21.05 -31.71
CA ASP A 390 -8.22 20.17 -32.16
C ASP A 390 -7.35 19.61 -31.03
N GLY A 391 -7.65 19.96 -29.76
CA GLY A 391 -6.87 19.55 -28.60
C GLY A 391 -5.62 20.40 -28.34
N ASN A 392 -5.55 21.62 -28.88
CA ASN A 392 -4.37 22.50 -28.81
C ASN A 392 -3.12 21.84 -29.40
N ILE A 393 -3.24 21.29 -30.60
CA ILE A 393 -2.16 20.49 -31.19
C ILE A 393 -0.90 21.34 -31.48
N GLN A 394 0.24 20.88 -30.96
CA GLN A 394 1.55 21.46 -31.18
C GLN A 394 2.38 20.54 -32.07
N ARG A 395 2.89 21.11 -33.17
CA ARG A 395 3.60 20.37 -34.22
C ARG A 395 5.05 20.82 -34.32
N THR A 396 5.96 19.87 -34.54
CA THR A 396 7.33 20.18 -34.96
C THR A 396 7.37 20.56 -36.45
N ALA A 397 8.41 21.26 -36.90
CA ALA A 397 8.48 21.85 -38.25
C ALA A 397 8.32 20.87 -39.43
N ASN A 398 8.45 19.56 -39.19
CA ASN A 398 8.32 18.49 -40.19
C ASN A 398 7.20 17.48 -39.87
N ALA A 399 6.31 17.80 -38.92
CA ALA A 399 5.22 16.93 -38.50
C ALA A 399 4.08 16.88 -39.52
N SER A 400 3.23 15.87 -39.39
CA SER A 400 2.07 15.71 -40.27
C SER A 400 1.02 16.81 -40.07
N THR A 401 0.28 17.14 -41.12
CA THR A 401 -0.93 17.97 -41.03
C THR A 401 -2.15 17.19 -40.51
N ALA A 402 -2.02 15.89 -40.23
CA ALA A 402 -3.10 15.10 -39.67
C ALA A 402 -3.59 15.67 -38.32
N SER A 403 -4.89 15.53 -38.08
CA SER A 403 -5.51 15.78 -36.78
C SER A 403 -5.85 14.45 -36.10
N TYR A 404 -6.24 14.52 -34.83
CA TYR A 404 -6.55 13.34 -34.04
C TYR A 404 -7.93 13.50 -33.40
N LEU A 405 -8.65 12.40 -33.25
CA LEU A 405 -9.77 12.38 -32.32
C LEU A 405 -9.22 12.40 -30.89
N LEU A 406 -9.83 13.19 -30.01
CA LEU A 406 -9.40 13.27 -28.61
C LEU A 406 -9.55 11.89 -27.96
N PRO A 407 -8.48 11.28 -27.42
CA PRO A 407 -8.52 9.91 -26.91
C PRO A 407 -9.07 9.86 -25.49
N LEU A 408 -10.29 10.37 -25.27
CA LEU A 408 -10.90 10.52 -23.95
C LEU A 408 -11.95 9.43 -23.68
N LYS A 409 -11.90 8.84 -22.50
CA LYS A 409 -12.95 7.93 -21.98
C LYS A 409 -14.13 8.73 -21.39
N PRO A 410 -15.33 8.14 -21.31
CA PRO A 410 -16.51 8.79 -20.74
C PRO A 410 -16.34 9.33 -19.31
N VAL A 411 -15.38 8.78 -18.54
CA VAL A 411 -15.05 9.22 -17.17
C VAL A 411 -14.73 10.71 -17.11
N PHE A 412 -14.08 11.28 -18.13
CA PHE A 412 -13.83 12.73 -18.19
C PHE A 412 -15.14 13.51 -18.05
N PHE A 413 -16.13 13.13 -18.85
CA PHE A 413 -17.44 13.77 -18.92
C PHE A 413 -18.34 13.43 -17.71
N LYS A 414 -17.88 12.64 -16.74
CA LYS A 414 -18.54 12.52 -15.44
C LYS A 414 -18.27 13.76 -14.57
N TYR A 415 -17.04 14.27 -14.61
CA TYR A 415 -16.55 15.33 -13.72
C TYR A 415 -16.45 16.70 -14.38
N PHE A 416 -16.29 16.73 -15.71
CA PHE A 416 -16.06 17.95 -16.48
C PHE A 416 -17.02 18.06 -17.67
N ASN A 417 -17.21 19.27 -18.16
CA ASN A 417 -17.99 19.57 -19.36
C ASN A 417 -17.10 19.53 -20.60
N ALA A 418 -17.70 19.36 -21.78
CA ALA A 418 -16.97 19.42 -23.04
C ALA A 418 -16.25 20.77 -23.22
N SER A 419 -16.86 21.87 -22.76
CA SER A 419 -16.26 23.20 -22.80
C SER A 419 -15.00 23.35 -21.96
N ASP A 420 -14.76 22.49 -20.98
CA ASP A 420 -13.56 22.58 -20.14
C ASP A 420 -12.30 22.21 -20.92
N LEU A 421 -12.41 21.40 -21.99
CA LEU A 421 -11.28 21.00 -22.82
C LEU A 421 -10.58 22.17 -23.51
N SER A 422 -11.32 23.22 -23.87
CA SER A 422 -10.78 24.46 -24.45
C SER A 422 -10.43 25.53 -23.40
N SER A 423 -10.58 25.22 -22.13
CA SER A 423 -10.30 26.13 -21.02
C SER A 423 -8.84 26.01 -20.52
N HIS A 424 -8.52 26.76 -19.47
CA HIS A 424 -7.21 26.74 -18.84
C HIS A 424 -7.30 26.34 -17.36
N VAL A 425 -6.32 25.56 -16.90
CA VAL A 425 -6.11 25.19 -15.50
C VAL A 425 -4.83 25.86 -15.02
N LEU A 426 -4.97 26.85 -14.12
CA LEU A 426 -3.85 27.66 -13.59
C LEU A 426 -2.91 28.21 -14.68
N GLY A 427 -3.48 28.74 -15.76
CA GLY A 427 -2.75 29.39 -16.85
C GLY A 427 -2.16 28.43 -17.90
N ARG A 428 -2.43 27.13 -17.81
CA ARG A 428 -2.09 26.12 -18.84
C ARG A 428 -3.36 25.59 -19.50
N ASN A 429 -3.28 25.16 -20.75
CA ASN A 429 -4.41 24.50 -21.41
C ASN A 429 -4.92 23.30 -20.59
N PHE A 430 -6.22 23.02 -20.62
CA PHE A 430 -6.75 21.83 -19.94
C PHE A 430 -6.21 20.54 -20.58
N ILE A 431 -6.12 20.52 -21.91
CA ILE A 431 -5.53 19.45 -22.71
C ILE A 431 -4.51 20.00 -23.71
N ASP A 432 -3.41 19.28 -23.92
CA ASP A 432 -2.48 19.51 -25.02
C ASP A 432 -2.23 18.22 -25.79
N ILE A 433 -2.08 18.33 -27.10
CA ILE A 433 -1.57 17.27 -27.98
C ILE A 433 -0.22 17.73 -28.56
N VAL A 434 0.84 16.94 -28.38
CA VAL A 434 2.18 17.26 -28.90
C VAL A 434 2.65 16.13 -29.82
N GLU A 435 2.88 16.44 -31.09
CA GLU A 435 3.46 15.52 -32.06
C GLU A 435 4.98 15.69 -32.11
N THR A 436 5.71 14.61 -31.87
CA THR A 436 7.19 14.61 -31.89
C THR A 436 7.72 14.02 -33.20
N GLY A 437 8.98 14.34 -33.55
CA GLY A 437 9.58 14.02 -34.84
C GLY A 437 9.75 12.52 -35.19
N ALA A 438 9.38 11.61 -34.28
CA ALA A 438 9.37 10.16 -34.51
C ALA A 438 7.96 9.62 -34.87
N GLY A 439 6.97 10.49 -35.10
CA GLY A 439 5.59 10.09 -35.37
C GLY A 439 4.80 9.65 -34.13
N SER A 440 5.36 9.87 -32.93
CA SER A 440 4.64 9.66 -31.67
C SER A 440 3.86 10.90 -31.27
N VAL A 441 2.76 10.69 -30.56
CA VAL A 441 1.86 11.75 -30.12
C VAL A 441 1.69 11.64 -28.62
N THR A 442 1.96 12.72 -27.88
CA THR A 442 1.70 12.76 -26.44
C THR A 442 0.52 13.64 -26.15
N VAL A 443 -0.48 13.07 -25.46
CA VAL A 443 -1.65 13.82 -24.98
C VAL A 443 -1.52 14.02 -23.48
N THR A 444 -1.70 15.25 -23.03
CA THR A 444 -1.61 15.62 -21.60
C THR A 444 -2.89 16.30 -21.15
N LEU A 445 -3.53 15.76 -20.12
CA LEU A 445 -4.68 16.33 -19.42
C LEU A 445 -4.22 16.92 -18.09
N ARG A 446 -4.75 18.09 -17.73
CA ARG A 446 -4.53 18.74 -16.43
C ARG A 446 -5.81 18.66 -15.64
N ILE A 447 -5.93 17.64 -14.79
CA ILE A 447 -7.14 17.42 -13.99
C ILE A 447 -7.05 18.27 -12.72
N PRO A 448 -7.97 19.23 -12.51
CA PRO A 448 -8.01 20.01 -11.27
C PRO A 448 -8.23 19.11 -10.06
N VAL A 449 -7.49 19.39 -8.99
CA VAL A 449 -7.64 18.74 -7.68
C VAL A 449 -7.69 19.81 -6.59
N LYS A 450 -8.06 19.44 -5.37
CA LYS A 450 -8.25 20.35 -4.23
C LYS A 450 -7.09 21.34 -4.04
N LYS A 451 -5.84 20.87 -4.18
CA LYS A 451 -4.66 21.74 -4.06
C LYS A 451 -4.34 22.52 -5.32
N ARG A 452 -4.19 21.83 -6.46
CA ARG A 452 -3.84 22.43 -7.77
C ARG A 452 -4.43 21.60 -8.93
N PHE A 453 -3.58 20.86 -9.64
CA PHE A 453 -3.96 19.93 -10.70
C PHE A 453 -2.93 18.80 -10.77
N ILE A 454 -3.36 17.66 -11.30
CA ILE A 454 -2.48 16.54 -11.64
C ILE A 454 -2.41 16.45 -13.16
N GLU A 455 -1.19 16.47 -13.71
CA GLU A 455 -0.96 16.22 -15.13
C GLU A 455 -1.04 14.71 -15.37
N LEU A 456 -1.98 14.25 -16.19
CA LEU A 456 -2.04 12.87 -16.66
C LEU A 456 -1.62 12.86 -18.13
N SER A 457 -0.68 12.02 -18.50
CA SER A 457 -0.16 12.00 -19.87
C SER A 457 -0.07 10.58 -20.41
N ARG A 458 -0.38 10.43 -21.70
CA ARG A 458 -0.17 9.18 -22.46
C ARG A 458 0.52 9.48 -23.77
N THR A 459 1.59 8.73 -24.06
CA THR A 459 2.27 8.76 -25.35
C THR A 459 1.77 7.59 -26.21
N TYR A 460 1.32 7.92 -27.42
CA TYR A 460 0.88 6.98 -28.43
C TYR A 460 1.93 6.86 -29.52
N ILE A 461 2.19 5.63 -29.98
CA ILE A 461 3.13 5.36 -31.07
C ILE A 461 2.44 4.57 -32.20
N PRO A 462 2.91 4.65 -33.45
CA PRO A 462 2.42 3.80 -34.53
C PRO A 462 2.77 2.34 -34.24
N ILE A 463 1.74 1.49 -34.15
CA ILE A 463 1.89 0.04 -33.99
C ILE A 463 0.92 -0.63 -34.95
N ASP A 464 1.47 -1.31 -35.96
CA ASP A 464 0.69 -2.03 -36.97
C ASP A 464 0.48 -3.52 -36.62
N ASP A 465 0.98 -3.96 -35.45
CA ASP A 465 0.81 -5.33 -34.95
C ASP A 465 -0.60 -5.53 -34.37
N ALA A 466 -1.39 -6.36 -35.04
CA ALA A 466 -2.74 -6.73 -34.59
C ALA A 466 -2.76 -7.52 -33.27
N SER A 467 -1.63 -8.15 -32.89
CA SER A 467 -1.51 -8.89 -31.62
C SER A 467 -1.18 -8.00 -30.42
N TRP A 468 -0.93 -6.70 -30.64
CA TRP A 468 -0.64 -5.75 -29.57
C TRP A 468 -1.80 -5.67 -28.58
N GLN A 469 -1.45 -5.71 -27.30
CA GLN A 469 -2.36 -5.54 -26.17
C GLN A 469 -1.85 -4.42 -25.28
N PHE A 470 -2.77 -3.61 -24.76
CA PHE A 470 -2.40 -2.53 -23.87
C PHE A 470 -1.84 -3.05 -22.53
N SER A 471 -0.80 -2.37 -22.03
CA SER A 471 -0.23 -2.61 -20.71
C SER A 471 -0.20 -1.32 -19.92
N GLU A 472 -0.96 -1.26 -18.82
CA GLU A 472 -1.01 -0.09 -17.93
C GLU A 472 0.37 0.24 -17.35
N GLN A 473 1.17 -0.77 -17.05
CA GLN A 473 2.52 -0.62 -16.50
C GLN A 473 3.48 0.08 -17.46
N MET A 474 3.36 -0.21 -18.76
CA MET A 474 4.12 0.51 -19.79
C MET A 474 3.50 1.88 -20.10
N GLY A 475 2.18 2.00 -20.00
CA GLY A 475 1.43 3.25 -20.20
C GLY A 475 1.46 3.79 -21.63
N MET A 476 2.02 3.03 -22.58
CA MET A 476 2.15 3.43 -23.99
C MET A 476 0.89 3.04 -24.77
N GLY A 477 0.30 3.99 -25.49
CA GLY A 477 -0.85 3.77 -26.35
C GLY A 477 -0.48 3.53 -27.81
N ARG A 478 -1.48 3.18 -28.62
CA ARG A 478 -1.32 2.92 -30.06
C ARG A 478 -1.99 3.99 -30.93
N ILE A 479 -1.33 4.40 -32.01
CA ILE A 479 -1.91 5.27 -33.03
C ILE A 479 -2.57 4.41 -34.10
N ILE A 480 -3.88 4.60 -34.30
CA ILE A 480 -4.62 3.97 -35.39
C ILE A 480 -4.61 4.93 -36.59
N SER A 481 -3.93 4.51 -37.66
CA SER A 481 -3.79 5.27 -38.92
C SER A 481 -4.69 4.71 -40.02
N GLY A 482 -4.76 5.41 -41.16
CA GLY A 482 -5.55 4.96 -42.32
C GLY A 482 -7.07 5.15 -42.17
N VAL A 483 -7.50 5.93 -41.18
CA VAL A 483 -8.91 6.24 -40.92
C VAL A 483 -9.28 7.53 -41.63
N GLN A 484 -10.16 7.46 -42.64
CA GLN A 484 -10.86 8.64 -43.11
C GLN A 484 -12.24 8.67 -42.45
N LEU A 485 -12.44 9.68 -41.59
CA LEU A 485 -13.69 9.95 -40.91
C LEU A 485 -14.05 11.41 -41.19
N CYS A 486 -15.16 11.64 -41.86
CA CYS A 486 -15.66 12.98 -42.15
C CYS A 486 -17.10 13.09 -41.69
N THR A 487 -17.40 14.15 -40.94
CA THR A 487 -18.73 14.43 -40.42
C THR A 487 -19.24 15.76 -40.99
N SER A 488 -20.49 15.79 -41.42
CA SER A 488 -21.18 17.05 -41.76
C SER A 488 -22.47 17.16 -40.95
N ILE A 489 -22.77 18.36 -40.45
CA ILE A 489 -23.91 18.62 -39.57
C ILE A 489 -24.74 19.73 -40.21
N PHE A 490 -26.05 19.52 -40.36
CA PHE A 490 -26.97 20.51 -40.91
C PHE A 490 -28.29 20.56 -40.13
N PRO A 491 -28.77 21.76 -39.72
CA PRO A 491 -28.06 23.04 -39.77
C PRO A 491 -26.95 23.10 -38.71
N PHE A 492 -25.85 23.81 -38.99
CA PHE A 492 -24.77 24.04 -38.00
C PHE A 492 -25.10 25.23 -37.08
N VAL A 493 -26.27 25.19 -36.43
CA VAL A 493 -26.76 26.27 -35.55
C VAL A 493 -27.47 25.65 -34.35
N ARG A 494 -27.21 26.16 -33.15
CA ARG A 494 -27.96 25.84 -31.93
C ARG A 494 -28.95 26.97 -31.63
N THR A 495 -30.24 26.67 -31.63
CA THR A 495 -31.31 27.67 -31.43
C THR A 495 -31.87 27.65 -30.00
N GLY A 496 -31.64 26.55 -29.25
CA GLY A 496 -32.18 26.35 -27.92
C GLY A 496 -33.70 26.09 -27.91
N ARG A 497 -34.31 25.85 -29.08
CA ARG A 497 -35.75 25.63 -29.24
C ARG A 497 -36.01 24.48 -30.22
N ALA A 498 -36.19 23.27 -29.69
CA ALA A 498 -36.45 22.07 -30.49
C ALA A 498 -35.43 21.89 -31.62
N ASP A 499 -34.14 21.97 -31.25
CA ASP A 499 -33.04 21.77 -32.20
C ASP A 499 -33.12 20.36 -32.80
N ALA A 500 -32.90 20.29 -34.12
CA ALA A 500 -32.88 19.03 -34.86
C ALA A 500 -31.81 19.10 -35.95
N TYR A 501 -31.00 18.05 -36.02
CA TYR A 501 -29.84 17.99 -36.88
C TYR A 501 -29.90 16.76 -37.79
N LYS A 502 -29.46 16.94 -39.03
CA LYS A 502 -29.02 15.85 -39.89
C LYS A 502 -27.51 15.80 -39.84
N VAL A 503 -26.98 14.68 -39.35
CA VAL A 503 -25.54 14.45 -39.29
C VAL A 503 -25.19 13.34 -40.26
N GLN A 504 -24.31 13.61 -41.21
CA GLN A 504 -23.75 12.59 -42.09
C GLN A 504 -22.38 12.19 -41.58
N LEU A 505 -22.15 10.88 -41.47
CA LEU A 505 -20.85 10.27 -41.28
C LEU A 505 -20.42 9.62 -42.60
N PHE A 506 -19.25 9.99 -43.11
CA PHE A 506 -18.52 9.26 -44.14
C PHE A 506 -17.33 8.56 -43.50
N THR A 507 -17.17 7.28 -43.79
CA THR A 507 -16.02 6.49 -43.34
C THR A 507 -15.38 5.74 -44.50
N TYR A 508 -14.05 5.77 -44.55
CA TYR A 508 -13.24 4.84 -45.35
C TYR A 508 -12.22 4.22 -44.42
N VAL A 509 -12.52 2.99 -43.98
CA VAL A 509 -11.73 2.21 -43.02
C VAL A 509 -11.64 0.79 -43.56
N MET A 510 -10.42 0.31 -43.78
CA MET A 510 -10.19 -1.04 -44.32
C MET A 510 -10.71 -2.10 -43.34
N ASN A 511 -11.58 -3.00 -43.83
CA ASN A 511 -12.19 -4.09 -43.07
C ASN A 511 -12.82 -3.61 -41.74
N GLY A 512 -13.48 -2.46 -41.79
CA GLY A 512 -13.94 -1.75 -40.62
C GLY A 512 -15.03 -0.73 -40.91
N GLY A 513 -15.22 0.20 -39.97
CA GLY A 513 -16.24 1.24 -40.07
C GLY A 513 -16.17 2.21 -38.89
N GLY A 514 -17.17 3.08 -38.80
CA GLY A 514 -17.32 3.95 -37.64
C GLY A 514 -18.77 4.31 -37.37
N SER A 515 -19.01 4.76 -36.14
CA SER A 515 -20.32 5.18 -35.65
C SER A 515 -20.19 6.44 -34.79
N LEU A 516 -21.27 7.21 -34.69
CA LEU A 516 -21.34 8.41 -33.86
C LEU A 516 -22.38 8.24 -32.76
N ARG A 517 -22.07 8.73 -31.56
CA ARG A 517 -23.01 8.92 -30.47
C ARG A 517 -23.00 10.40 -30.05
N PHE A 518 -24.18 10.97 -29.88
CA PHE A 518 -24.38 12.39 -29.59
C PHE A 518 -24.73 12.53 -28.11
N LEU A 519 -23.95 13.31 -27.38
CA LEU A 519 -24.00 13.38 -25.92
C LEU A 519 -24.03 14.84 -25.46
N SER A 520 -24.76 15.09 -24.38
CA SER A 520 -24.85 16.40 -23.74
C SER A 520 -24.16 16.36 -22.39
N ASP A 521 -23.62 17.50 -21.99
CA ASP A 521 -23.13 17.70 -20.64
C ASP A 521 -24.27 17.45 -19.64
N GLY A 522 -23.95 16.85 -18.51
CA GLY A 522 -24.91 16.57 -17.43
C GLY A 522 -25.40 15.13 -17.37
N GLY A 523 -25.43 14.35 -18.46
CA GLY A 523 -25.90 12.94 -18.48
C GLY A 523 -27.36 12.71 -18.00
N SER A 524 -28.00 13.72 -17.42
CA SER A 524 -29.35 13.76 -16.89
C SER A 524 -30.32 14.57 -17.76
N GLY A 525 -29.83 15.16 -18.86
CA GLY A 525 -30.69 15.68 -19.91
C GLY A 525 -31.36 14.54 -20.67
N GLU A 526 -32.52 14.79 -21.29
CA GLU A 526 -33.03 13.84 -22.29
C GLU A 526 -31.97 13.68 -23.38
N MET A 527 -31.34 12.51 -23.43
CA MET A 527 -30.43 12.15 -24.52
C MET A 527 -31.12 12.43 -25.85
N PRO A 528 -30.42 13.04 -26.83
CA PRO A 528 -31.03 13.33 -28.10
C PRO A 528 -31.57 12.03 -28.71
N LYS A 529 -32.78 12.06 -29.27
CA LYS A 529 -33.33 10.89 -29.96
C LYS A 529 -32.66 10.81 -31.31
N VAL A 530 -31.94 9.72 -31.54
CA VAL A 530 -31.16 9.51 -32.77
C VAL A 530 -31.78 8.38 -33.57
N THR A 531 -32.07 8.64 -34.85
CA THR A 531 -32.42 7.61 -35.83
C THR A 531 -31.28 7.45 -36.83
N GLU A 532 -30.73 6.25 -36.94
CA GLU A 532 -29.63 5.93 -37.85
C GLU A 532 -30.16 5.38 -39.19
N GLN A 533 -29.60 5.85 -40.29
CA GLN A 533 -29.89 5.39 -41.65
C GLN A 533 -28.60 5.15 -42.44
N PRO A 534 -28.09 3.91 -42.49
CA PRO A 534 -27.01 3.54 -43.40
C PRO A 534 -27.45 3.71 -44.86
N ARG A 535 -26.64 4.38 -45.69
CA ARG A 535 -26.97 4.65 -47.11
C ARG A 535 -26.09 3.86 -48.08
N THR A 536 -24.79 3.78 -47.81
CA THR A 536 -23.85 3.03 -48.64
C THR A 536 -22.99 2.13 -47.75
N ARG A 537 -22.76 0.89 -48.19
CA ARG A 537 -21.78 -0.04 -47.61
C ARG A 537 -20.97 -0.68 -48.76
N LEU A 538 -19.91 0.00 -49.17
CA LEU A 538 -18.92 -0.48 -50.13
C LEU A 538 -17.54 -0.46 -49.45
N SER A 539 -16.45 -0.20 -50.18
CA SER A 539 -15.14 0.09 -49.58
C SER A 539 -15.15 1.37 -48.72
N TYR A 540 -16.17 2.22 -48.87
CA TYR A 540 -16.53 3.31 -47.97
C TYR A 540 -17.97 3.10 -47.46
N ALA A 541 -18.28 3.69 -46.31
CA ALA A 541 -19.62 3.70 -45.74
C ALA A 541 -20.12 5.12 -45.48
N THR A 542 -21.42 5.32 -45.70
CA THR A 542 -22.12 6.55 -45.34
C THR A 542 -23.32 6.25 -44.45
N THR A 543 -23.42 6.97 -43.34
CA THR A 543 -24.51 6.84 -42.39
C THR A 543 -25.07 8.21 -42.09
N TYR A 544 -26.39 8.34 -42.13
CA TYR A 544 -27.09 9.57 -41.71
C TYR A 544 -27.73 9.35 -40.36
N TYR A 545 -27.58 10.33 -39.47
CA TYR A 545 -28.20 10.39 -38.17
C TYR A 545 -29.19 11.55 -38.16
N ASP A 546 -30.47 11.24 -37.94
CA ASP A 546 -31.48 12.23 -37.60
C ASP A 546 -31.46 12.40 -36.07
N VAL A 547 -30.92 13.52 -35.61
CA VAL A 547 -30.70 13.82 -34.18
C VAL A 547 -31.74 14.84 -33.74
N GLN A 548 -32.63 14.47 -32.82
CA GLN A 548 -33.64 15.33 -32.23
C GLN A 548 -33.20 15.74 -30.82
N GLY A 549 -32.93 17.03 -30.62
CA GLY A 549 -32.32 17.57 -29.40
C GLY A 549 -30.92 18.13 -29.66
N ASP A 550 -30.45 18.97 -28.73
CA ASP A 550 -29.08 19.48 -28.71
C ASP A 550 -28.10 18.46 -28.11
N PHE A 551 -26.82 18.61 -28.44
CA PHE A 551 -25.71 17.80 -27.94
C PHE A 551 -24.44 18.65 -27.88
N ASP A 552 -23.60 18.41 -26.88
CA ASP A 552 -22.38 19.19 -26.62
C ASP A 552 -21.12 18.56 -27.22
N TYR A 553 -21.11 17.23 -27.36
CA TYR A 553 -20.00 16.51 -27.96
C TYR A 553 -20.46 15.26 -28.71
N ILE A 554 -19.59 14.80 -29.61
CA ILE A 554 -19.81 13.59 -30.41
C ILE A 554 -18.73 12.59 -30.03
N GLU A 555 -19.15 11.43 -29.55
CA GLU A 555 -18.28 10.28 -29.39
C GLU A 555 -18.23 9.52 -30.72
N ALA A 556 -17.02 9.34 -31.25
CA ALA A 556 -16.78 8.56 -32.45
C ALA A 556 -16.16 7.21 -32.08
N SER A 557 -16.78 6.13 -32.56
CA SER A 557 -16.19 4.79 -32.48
C SER A 557 -15.69 4.40 -33.86
N VAL A 558 -14.50 3.79 -33.91
CA VAL A 558 -13.90 3.25 -35.14
C VAL A 558 -13.49 1.83 -34.85
N SER A 559 -13.82 0.93 -35.77
CA SER A 559 -13.41 -0.48 -35.75
C SER A 559 -12.60 -0.77 -37.01
N ASN A 560 -11.49 -1.48 -36.89
CA ASN A 560 -10.71 -1.98 -38.02
C ASN A 560 -10.11 -3.36 -37.70
N GLU A 561 -9.16 -3.83 -38.52
CA GLU A 561 -8.50 -5.13 -38.31
C GLU A 561 -7.64 -5.20 -37.04
N LEU A 562 -7.24 -4.05 -36.50
CA LEU A 562 -6.43 -3.94 -35.29
C LEU A 562 -7.29 -3.96 -34.01
N GLY A 563 -8.62 -4.07 -34.14
CA GLY A 563 -9.62 -3.94 -33.08
C GLY A 563 -10.28 -2.58 -33.11
#